data_AF-A0A1C0V4R9-F1
#
_entry.id   AF-A0A1C0V4R9-F1
#
_cell.length_a   1.000
_cell.length_b   1.000
_cell.length_c   1.000
_cell.angle_alpha   90.00
_cell.angle_beta   90.00
_cell.angle_gamma   90.00
#
_symmetry.space_group_name_H-M   'P 1'
#
loop_
_entity.id
_entity.type
_entity.pdbx_description
1 polymer ?
#
loop_
_entity_poly.entity_id
_entity_poly.type
_entity_poly.pdbx_seq_one_letter_code
_entity_poly.pdbx_strand_id
1 'polypeptide(L)' 'MATPLNINEALLQEALALDDQVSIDSLVETALREYIQRRKRLKVLELFGTIDYDAGYDYKHQRQQT' A
#
# COMPACT_ATOMS: atom_id res chain seq x y z
N MET A 1 -18.38 8.29 9.19
CA MET A 1 -18.77 9.68 9.53
C MET A 1 -17.83 10.59 8.77
N ALA A 2 -18.35 11.49 7.94
CA ALA A 2 -17.52 12.39 7.14
C ALA A 2 -17.02 13.55 8.00
N THR A 3 -15.70 13.71 8.08
CA THR A 3 -15.08 14.91 8.65
C THR A 3 -14.88 15.90 7.50
N PRO A 4 -15.31 17.17 7.61
CA PRO A 4 -15.07 18.14 6.55
C PRO A 4 -13.56 18.35 6.39
N LEU A 5 -13.02 17.86 5.29
CA LEU A 5 -11.62 18.02 4.90
C LEU A 5 -11.53 19.00 3.74
N ASN A 6 -10.64 19.97 3.87
CA ASN A 6 -10.33 20.88 2.76
C ASN A 6 -9.28 20.19 1.87
N ILE A 7 -9.72 19.68 0.73
CA ILE A 7 -8.90 18.96 -0.25
C ILE A 7 -8.74 19.86 -1.47
N ASN A 8 -7.53 19.89 -2.03
CA ASN A 8 -7.27 20.65 -3.26
C ASN A 8 -8.11 20.08 -4.42
N GLU A 9 -8.92 20.94 -5.04
CA GLU A 9 -9.80 20.57 -6.15
C GLU A 9 -9.04 20.00 -7.35
N ALA A 10 -7.86 20.52 -7.68
CA ALA A 10 -7.06 20.01 -8.80
C ALA A 10 -6.62 18.56 -8.57
N LEU A 11 -6.20 18.22 -7.34
CA LEU A 11 -5.85 16.84 -6.98
C LEU A 11 -7.07 15.91 -7.02
N LEU A 12 -8.23 16.41 -6.59
CA LEU A 12 -9.47 15.63 -6.63
C LEU A 12 -9.90 15.35 -8.07
N GLN A 13 -9.83 16.35 -8.96
CA GLN A 13 -10.17 16.19 -10.38
C GLN A 13 -9.21 15.23 -11.07
N GLU A 14 -7.91 15.33 -10.80
CA GLU A 14 -6.92 14.39 -11.35
C GLU A 14 -7.21 12.96 -10.89
N ALA A 15 -7.48 12.77 -9.59
CA ALA A 15 -7.80 11.45 -9.04
C ALA A 15 -9.12 10.88 -9.56
N LEU A 16 -10.15 11.72 -9.76
CA LEU A 16 -11.42 11.30 -10.37
C LEU A 16 -11.27 10.97 -11.87
N ALA A 17 -10.35 11.63 -12.58
CA ALA A 17 -10.09 11.33 -13.97
C ALA A 17 -9.36 9.98 -14.18
N LEU A 18 -8.76 9.42 -13.13
CA LEU A 18 -8.10 8.12 -13.17
C LEU A 18 -9.06 6.94 -13.00
N ASP A 19 -10.28 7.18 -12.48
CA ASP A 19 -11.19 6.11 -12.10
C ASP A 19 -12.62 6.42 -12.56
N ASP A 20 -13.12 5.64 -13.52
CA ASP A 20 -14.46 5.80 -14.07
C ASP A 20 -15.51 5.38 -13.04
N GLN A 21 -16.13 6.37 -12.40
CA GLN A 21 -17.28 6.25 -11.47
C GLN A 21 -16.98 5.93 -10.01
N VAL A 22 -16.05 6.66 -9.41
CA VAL A 22 -15.82 6.59 -7.96
C VAL A 22 -16.45 7.79 -7.24
N SER A 23 -17.20 7.54 -6.16
CA SER A 23 -17.70 8.61 -5.29
C SER A 23 -16.53 9.26 -4.55
N ILE A 24 -16.63 10.55 -4.24
CA ILE A 24 -15.55 11.28 -3.51
C ILE A 24 -15.18 10.55 -2.21
N ASP A 25 -16.18 10.06 -1.47
CA ASP A 25 -15.96 9.32 -0.23
C ASP A 25 -15.16 8.02 -0.45
N SER A 26 -15.52 7.25 -1.49
CA SER A 26 -14.81 6.01 -1.83
C SER A 26 -13.39 6.30 -2.32
N LEU A 27 -13.20 7.38 -3.08
CA LEU A 27 -11.89 7.81 -3.56
C LEU A 27 -10.97 8.18 -2.38
N VAL A 28 -11.48 8.96 -1.43
CA VAL A 28 -10.75 9.37 -0.22
C VAL A 28 -10.43 8.15 0.64
N GLU A 29 -11.36 7.22 0.82
CA GLU A 29 -11.12 5.99 1.57
C GLU A 29 -10.03 5.13 0.92
N THR A 30 -10.10 4.93 -0.41
CA THR A 30 -9.09 4.19 -1.17
C THR A 30 -7.72 4.84 -1.05
N ALA A 31 -7.63 6.16 -1.25
CA ALA A 31 -6.37 6.90 -1.13
C ALA A 31 -5.74 6.75 0.27
N LEU A 32 -6.55 6.82 1.34
CA LEU A 32 -6.06 6.62 2.71
C LEU A 32 -5.57 5.18 2.93
N ARG A 33 -6.30 4.18 2.41
CA ARG A 33 -5.89 2.76 2.50
C ARG A 33 -4.55 2.54 1.80
N GLU A 34 -4.37 3.06 0.60
CA GLU A 34 -3.12 2.96 -0.14
C GLU A 34 -1.97 3.68 0.55
N TYR A 35 -2.23 4.88 1.08
CA TYR A 35 -1.23 5.65 1.84
C TYR A 35 -0.74 4.87 3.07
N ILE A 36 -1.66 4.30 3.84
CA ILE A 36 -1.35 3.48 5.01
C ILE A 36 -0.56 2.23 4.58
N GLN A 37 -1.01 1.53 3.53
CA GLN A 37 -0.32 0.36 3.02
C GLN A 37 1.09 0.67 2.53
N ARG A 38 1.28 1.78 1.82
CA ARG A 38 2.61 2.25 1.37
C ARG A 38 3.53 2.47 2.57
N ARG A 39 3.05 3.12 3.64
CA ARG A 39 3.84 3.32 4.86
C ARG A 39 4.12 2.02 5.60
N LYS A 40 3.16 1.10 5.68
CA LYS A 40 3.37 -0.22 6.27
C LYS A 40 4.41 -1.04 5.49
N ARG A 41 4.38 -1.00 4.16
CA ARG A 41 5.40 -1.64 3.31
C ARG A 41 6.79 -1.09 3.56
N LEU A 42 6.94 0.21 3.79
CA LEU A 42 8.24 0.80 4.13
C LEU A 42 8.82 0.24 5.44
N LYS A 43 7.97 -0.21 6.39
CA LYS A 43 8.45 -0.87 7.62
C LYS A 43 9.12 -2.21 7.36
N VAL A 44 8.94 -2.83 6.19
CA VAL A 44 9.71 -4.03 5.82
C VAL A 44 11.22 -3.72 5.83
N LEU A 45 11.62 -2.47 5.52
CA LEU A 45 13.01 -2.04 5.62
C LEU A 45 13.56 -2.13 7.06
N GLU A 46 12.70 -1.95 8.08
CA GLU A 46 13.08 -2.08 9.48
C GLU A 46 13.41 -3.52 9.87
N LEU A 47 12.94 -4.51 9.10
CA LEU A 47 13.20 -5.93 9.34
C LEU A 47 14.53 -6.41 8.74
N PHE A 48 15.16 -5.62 7.87
CA PHE A 48 16.46 -5.99 7.31
C PHE A 48 17.53 -5.96 8.40
N GLY A 49 18.27 -7.07 8.54
CA GLY A 49 19.28 -7.23 9.58
C GLY A 49 18.74 -7.61 10.96
N THR A 50 17.42 -7.69 11.15
CA THR A 50 16.81 -8.23 12.38
C THR A 50 16.39 -9.69 12.24
N ILE A 51 16.28 -10.19 11.00
CA ILE A 51 15.91 -11.57 10.71
C ILE A 51 17.17 -12.43 10.75
N ASP A 52 17.20 -13.37 11.70
CA ASP A 52 18.24 -14.38 11.77
C ASP A 52 17.86 -15.52 10.81
N TYR A 53 18.74 -15.81 9.86
CA TYR A 53 18.51 -16.83 8.84
C TYR A 53 19.19 -18.12 9.27
N ASP A 54 18.45 -19.24 9.25
CA ASP A 54 19.04 -20.55 9.46
C ASP A 54 20.05 -20.86 8.35
N ALA A 55 21.31 -21.09 8.74
CA ALA A 55 22.42 -21.37 7.83
C ALA A 55 22.20 -22.66 7.00
N GLY A 56 21.36 -23.58 7.48
CA GLY A 56 21.00 -24.81 6.77
C GLY A 56 19.80 -24.69 5.83
N TYR A 57 19.15 -23.53 5.77
CA TYR A 57 17.91 -23.37 4.99
C TYR A 57 18.18 -23.21 3.49
N ASP A 58 17.89 -24.27 2.71
CA ASP A 58 17.90 -24.20 1.24
C ASP A 58 16.55 -23.75 0.67
N TYR A 59 16.44 -22.44 0.45
CA TYR A 59 15.26 -21.83 -0.18
C TYR A 59 15.04 -22.26 -1.65
N LYS A 60 15.99 -22.97 -2.29
CA LYS A 60 15.86 -23.42 -3.68
C LYS A 60 15.14 -24.76 -3.82
N HIS A 61 15.01 -25.56 -2.75
CA HIS A 61 14.23 -26.80 -2.77
C HIS A 61 12.81 -26.59 -3.30
N GLN A 62 12.18 -25.46 -2.95
CA GLN A 62 10.82 -25.14 -3.39
C GLN A 62 10.71 -24.88 -4.90
N ARG A 63 11.81 -24.56 -5.58
CA ARG A 63 11.85 -24.35 -7.05
C ARG A 63 11.92 -25.66 -7.84
N GLN A 64 12.34 -26.75 -7.19
CA GLN A 64 12.49 -28.07 -7.83
C GLN A 64 11.23 -28.93 -7.71
N GLN A 65 10.20 -28.45 -6.99
CA GLN A 65 8.91 -29.15 -6.83
C GLN A 65 7.85 -28.74 -7.87
N THR A 66 8.27 -28.13 -8.99
CA THR A 66 7.38 -27.77 -10.13
C THR A 66 7.67 -28.70 -11.30
#